data_AF-A0A5J9U6N4-F1
#
_entry.id   AF-A0A5J9U6N4-F1
#
_cell.length_a   1.000
_cell.length_b   1.000
_cell.length_c   1.000
_cell.angle_alpha   90.00
_cell.angle_beta   90.00
_cell.angle_gamma   90.00
#
_symmetry.space_group_name_H-M   'P 1'
#
loop_
_entity.id
_entity.type
_entity.pdbx_description
1 polymer ?
#
loop_
_entity_poly.entity_id
_entity_poly.type
_entity_poly.pdbx_seq_one_letter_code
_entity_poly.pdbx_strand_id
1 'polypeptide(L)'
;MLAAVRRRLFLLRPGDLSAAFSTVNATSAADPTVSYLISSCGLSPRAAASAARAVRLDSPGAAAQADAVLALLRGYDFSDADISSTVKKLPSLLAANPAKTLQPNLYFLASVGIEAPLLPRLVSLFPPILHRSVQDHLEPFFASLREVLGSDARVVAALRSQPFAIRFLPKASLFRIVPLFRDVHGLSADDVSKLVAIQPTVIALGPDRINGIMEAARKVGIKPGNPMFVHVFSVLCRMRASTLESKVALYQRLGFHKDDVSQIIRRFPMSIAVSEKKIAEVVGFLTHKAGLTLDDIIVYPNLLVRSLQTLSRRCAVLAVLRRSGKLQQQYRLPVLLACTRERFLDAYVRPHVEEVPDVLQAMNGEIPFQGFDCFDSLEKKPQLPRKKRMSP
;
A
#
# COMPACT_ATOMS: atom_id res chain seq x y z
N MET A 1 43.15 17.49 -16.21
CA MET A 1 42.93 18.17 -14.92
C MET A 1 41.72 17.54 -14.25
N LEU A 2 41.98 16.42 -13.57
CA LEU A 2 41.00 15.48 -13.01
C LEU A 2 41.34 15.22 -11.54
N ALA A 3 40.28 15.08 -10.75
CA ALA A 3 40.17 14.33 -9.49
C ALA A 3 40.90 14.83 -8.23
N ALA A 4 40.11 15.09 -7.18
CA ALA A 4 40.02 14.27 -5.96
C ALA A 4 39.83 15.12 -4.70
N VAL A 5 38.74 14.90 -3.95
CA VAL A 5 38.77 15.07 -2.48
C VAL A 5 37.98 13.94 -1.82
N ARG A 6 38.73 13.15 -1.05
CA ARG A 6 38.30 12.04 -0.20
C ARG A 6 37.85 12.54 1.19
N ARG A 7 36.84 11.83 1.70
CA ARG A 7 36.51 11.47 3.10
C ARG A 7 37.47 11.94 4.21
N ARG A 8 36.90 12.51 5.29
CA ARG A 8 37.38 12.31 6.67
C ARG A 8 36.24 11.79 7.55
N LEU A 9 36.42 10.54 8.00
CA LEU A 9 35.78 9.96 9.19
C LEU A 9 36.61 10.41 10.41
N PHE A 10 35.97 10.91 11.46
CA PHE A 10 36.57 11.00 12.78
C PHE A 10 35.94 9.95 13.69
N LEU A 11 36.80 9.06 14.18
CA LEU A 11 36.56 8.06 15.20
C LEU A 11 36.60 8.75 16.57
N LEU A 12 35.59 8.53 17.41
CA LEU A 12 35.65 8.81 18.84
C LEU A 12 36.07 7.54 19.58
N ARG A 13 37.09 7.64 20.45
CA ARG A 13 37.53 6.59 21.38
C ARG A 13 36.76 6.70 22.72
N PRO A 14 36.66 5.61 23.51
CA PRO A 14 35.85 5.52 24.74
C PRO A 14 36.65 5.55 26.06
N GLY A 15 35.95 5.92 27.16
CA GLY A 15 36.35 5.78 28.59
C GLY A 15 36.96 7.04 29.21
N ASP A 16 36.68 7.48 30.45
CA ASP A 16 35.84 6.93 31.52
C ASP A 16 35.56 7.98 32.63
N LEU A 17 34.38 7.85 33.23
CA LEU A 17 34.03 7.99 34.66
C LEU A 17 33.98 9.38 35.36
N SER A 18 32.72 9.68 35.73
CA SER A 18 32.28 10.00 37.10
C SER A 18 32.52 11.41 37.64
N ALA A 19 31.44 12.20 37.69
CA ALA A 19 30.77 12.57 38.96
C ALA A 19 29.81 13.75 38.71
N ALA A 20 28.51 13.49 38.83
CA ALA A 20 27.52 14.41 39.42
C ALA A 20 26.12 13.77 39.28
N PHE A 21 25.83 12.81 40.15
CA PHE A 21 24.43 12.51 40.48
C PHE A 21 23.97 13.49 41.56
N SER A 22 22.75 13.99 41.35
CA SER A 22 21.80 14.45 42.37
C SER A 22 22.02 15.82 42.98
N THR A 23 21.26 16.80 42.48
CA THR A 23 20.05 17.26 43.18
C THR A 23 19.26 18.15 42.21
N VAL A 24 18.37 17.53 41.42
CA VAL A 24 17.35 18.30 40.72
C VAL A 24 16.34 18.70 41.78
N ASN A 25 16.47 19.92 42.28
CA ASN A 25 15.44 20.55 43.11
C ASN A 25 14.13 20.59 42.30
N ALA A 26 13.16 19.84 42.79
CA ALA A 26 11.76 19.99 42.43
C ALA A 26 11.27 21.37 42.90
N THR A 27 10.89 22.21 41.93
CA THR A 27 9.68 23.06 41.89
C THR A 27 9.79 23.98 40.67
N SER A 28 9.72 23.42 39.47
CA SER A 28 9.24 24.16 38.30
C SER A 28 7.76 23.80 38.19
N ALA A 29 6.86 24.77 38.39
CA ALA A 29 5.44 24.55 38.19
C ALA A 29 5.25 23.91 36.81
N ALA A 30 4.70 22.69 36.77
CA ALA A 30 4.47 21.99 35.52
C ALA A 30 3.69 22.91 34.57
N ASP A 31 4.27 23.22 33.41
CA ASP A 31 3.65 24.12 32.43
C ASP A 31 2.19 23.69 32.22
N PRO A 32 1.22 24.55 32.57
CA PRO A 32 -0.20 24.18 32.55
C PRO A 32 -0.65 23.75 31.15
N THR A 33 -0.03 24.32 30.10
CA THR A 33 -0.27 23.93 28.71
C THR A 33 0.22 22.50 28.45
N VAL A 34 1.42 22.15 28.95
CA VAL A 34 1.97 20.80 28.79
C VAL A 34 1.09 19.78 29.52
N SER A 35 0.69 20.07 30.76
CA SER A 35 -0.22 19.23 31.54
C SER A 35 -1.55 19.00 30.82
N TYR A 36 -2.17 20.06 30.29
CA TYR A 36 -3.42 19.96 29.52
C TYR A 36 -3.26 19.10 28.26
N LEU A 37 -2.19 19.29 27.49
CA LEU A 37 -1.94 18.52 26.27
C LEU A 37 -1.75 17.02 26.56
N ILE A 38 -1.20 16.66 27.73
CA ILE A 38 -1.08 15.27 28.16
C ILE A 38 -2.45 14.72 28.57
N SER A 39 -3.15 15.40 29.48
CA SER A 39 -4.39 14.88 30.08
C SER A 39 -5.58 14.88 29.12
N SER A 40 -5.76 15.96 28.36
CA SER A 40 -6.98 16.21 27.59
C SER A 40 -6.83 15.85 26.11
N CYS A 41 -5.59 15.92 25.59
CA CYS A 41 -5.29 15.58 24.19
C CYS A 41 -4.54 14.25 24.03
N GLY A 42 -4.15 13.58 25.12
CA GLY A 42 -3.47 12.28 25.08
C GLY A 42 -2.09 12.31 24.42
N LEU A 43 -1.35 13.42 24.54
CA LEU A 43 0.02 13.50 24.02
C LEU A 43 1.01 12.88 25.02
N SER A 44 2.09 12.29 24.51
CA SER A 44 3.23 11.92 25.37
C SER A 44 3.92 13.16 25.93
N PRO A 45 4.59 13.10 27.09
CA PRO A 45 5.24 14.26 27.70
C PRO A 45 6.18 15.01 26.75
N ARG A 46 6.96 14.26 25.94
CA ARG A 46 7.84 14.84 24.92
C ARG A 46 7.07 15.54 23.79
N ALA A 47 5.97 14.95 23.33
CA ALA A 47 5.14 15.56 22.28
C ALA A 47 4.42 16.81 22.79
N ALA A 48 3.88 16.76 24.02
CA ALA A 48 3.22 17.89 24.68
C ALA A 48 4.18 19.07 24.89
N ALA A 49 5.38 18.83 25.42
CA ALA A 49 6.41 19.87 25.56
C ALA A 49 6.79 20.51 24.22
N SER A 50 6.85 19.72 23.14
CA SER A 50 7.09 20.27 21.80
C SER A 50 5.93 21.12 21.29
N ALA A 51 4.70 20.66 21.51
CA ALA A 51 3.47 21.28 21.04
C ALA A 51 3.14 22.59 21.78
N ALA A 52 3.43 22.67 23.09
CA ALA A 52 3.28 23.87 23.93
C ALA A 52 4.11 25.08 23.43
N ARG A 53 5.09 24.86 22.55
CA ARG A 53 5.82 25.97 21.89
C ARG A 53 4.98 26.70 20.84
N ALA A 54 3.96 26.04 20.29
CA ALA A 54 3.12 26.57 19.21
C ALA A 54 1.72 27.00 19.67
N VAL A 55 1.35 26.69 20.92
CA VAL A 55 0.09 27.10 21.55
C VAL A 55 0.34 27.34 23.03
N ARG A 56 -0.20 28.41 23.60
CA ARG A 56 -0.16 28.67 25.04
C ARG A 56 -1.59 28.77 25.56
N LEU A 57 -1.88 28.00 26.61
CA LEU A 57 -3.22 27.90 27.23
C LEU A 57 -3.25 28.51 28.64
N ASP A 58 -2.31 29.42 28.92
CA ASP A 58 -2.11 30.13 30.18
C ASP A 58 -3.09 31.31 30.36
N SER A 59 -3.68 31.81 29.28
CA SER A 59 -4.64 32.92 29.35
C SER A 59 -6.05 32.47 29.81
N PRO A 60 -6.78 33.34 30.55
CA PRO A 60 -8.15 33.05 30.97
C PRO A 60 -9.05 32.72 29.77
N GLY A 61 -9.76 31.60 29.84
CA GLY A 61 -10.66 31.12 28.79
C GLY A 61 -10.00 30.29 27.68
N ALA A 62 -8.66 30.23 27.60
CA ALA A 62 -7.98 29.43 26.58
C ALA A 62 -8.22 27.92 26.72
N ALA A 63 -8.28 27.41 27.95
CA ALA A 63 -8.63 26.01 28.22
C ALA A 63 -10.07 25.69 27.79
N ALA A 64 -11.04 26.53 28.15
CA ALA A 64 -12.44 26.36 27.73
C ALA A 64 -12.61 26.43 26.20
N GLN A 65 -11.85 27.31 25.54
CA GLN A 65 -11.78 27.40 24.09
C GLN A 65 -11.21 26.11 23.48
N ALA A 66 -10.13 25.57 24.04
CA ALA A 66 -9.56 24.30 23.63
C ALA A 66 -10.54 23.14 23.84
N ASP A 67 -11.24 23.09 24.97
CA ASP A 67 -12.28 22.08 25.26
C ASP A 67 -13.42 22.15 24.26
N ALA A 68 -13.86 23.36 23.86
CA ALA A 68 -14.88 23.55 22.84
C ALA A 68 -14.41 23.03 21.46
N VAL A 69 -13.14 23.24 21.10
CA VAL A 69 -12.53 22.66 19.89
C VAL A 69 -12.52 21.14 19.97
N LEU A 70 -12.12 20.55 21.10
CA LEU A 70 -12.12 19.10 21.29
C LEU A 70 -13.54 18.51 21.21
N ALA A 71 -14.52 19.16 21.84
CA ALA A 71 -15.92 18.76 21.77
C ALA A 71 -16.47 18.81 20.34
N LEU A 72 -16.15 19.86 19.58
CA LEU A 72 -16.53 19.96 18.17
C LEU A 72 -15.94 18.81 17.35
N LEU A 73 -14.64 18.50 17.50
CA LEU A 73 -14.01 17.39 16.79
C LEU A 73 -14.66 16.04 17.15
N ARG A 74 -14.96 15.81 18.44
CA ARG A 74 -15.68 14.60 18.88
C ARG A 74 -17.10 14.51 18.29
N GLY A 75 -17.77 15.63 18.09
CA GLY A 75 -19.06 15.69 17.39
C GLY A 75 -19.00 15.28 15.91
N TYR A 76 -17.81 15.24 15.32
CA TYR A 76 -17.53 14.70 13.98
C TYR A 76 -16.82 13.34 14.03
N ASP A 77 -17.02 12.59 15.12
CA ASP A 77 -16.51 11.22 15.35
C ASP A 77 -14.98 11.09 15.35
N PHE A 78 -14.26 12.13 15.76
CA PHE A 78 -12.81 12.01 15.99
C PHE A 78 -12.55 11.22 17.27
N SER A 79 -11.79 10.13 17.15
CA SER A 79 -11.30 9.39 18.32
C SER A 79 -10.23 10.18 19.07
N ASP A 80 -9.96 9.82 20.32
CA ASP A 80 -8.85 10.44 21.08
C ASP A 80 -7.50 10.24 20.38
N ALA A 81 -7.32 9.15 19.62
CA ALA A 81 -6.13 8.93 18.81
C ALA A 81 -6.03 9.90 17.62
N ASP A 82 -7.16 10.20 16.95
CA ASP A 82 -7.22 11.19 15.87
C ASP A 82 -6.94 12.60 16.41
N ILE A 83 -7.53 12.94 17.56
CA ILE A 83 -7.29 14.21 18.26
C ILE A 83 -5.82 14.34 18.62
N SER A 84 -5.23 13.34 19.30
CA SER A 84 -3.82 13.34 19.68
C SER A 84 -2.89 13.51 18.46
N SER A 85 -3.17 12.80 17.37
CA SER A 85 -2.44 12.91 16.10
C SER A 85 -2.56 14.29 15.45
N THR A 86 -3.76 14.88 15.47
CA THR A 86 -4.06 16.19 14.90
C THR A 86 -3.39 17.31 15.69
N VAL A 87 -3.61 17.34 17.01
CA VAL A 87 -3.03 18.34 17.93
C VAL A 87 -1.51 18.27 17.93
N LYS A 88 -0.92 17.06 17.90
CA LYS A 88 0.54 16.90 17.80
C LYS A 88 1.13 17.56 16.56
N LYS A 89 0.40 17.58 15.44
CA LYS A 89 0.86 18.15 14.16
C LYS A 89 0.52 19.63 14.03
N LEU A 90 -0.59 20.08 14.60
CA LEU A 90 -1.04 21.47 14.56
C LEU A 90 -1.61 21.89 15.93
N PRO A 91 -0.75 22.17 16.92
CA PRO A 91 -1.20 22.53 18.27
C PRO A 91 -2.03 23.81 18.32
N SER A 92 -1.73 24.76 17.43
CA SER A 92 -2.45 26.03 17.30
C SER A 92 -3.93 25.86 16.95
N LEU A 93 -4.36 24.67 16.49
CA LEU A 93 -5.76 24.35 16.26
C LEU A 93 -6.61 24.49 17.54
N LEU A 94 -6.02 24.24 18.72
CA LEU A 94 -6.73 24.39 20.00
C LEU A 94 -7.06 25.85 20.34
N ALA A 95 -6.33 26.80 19.76
CA ALA A 95 -6.59 28.23 19.92
C ALA A 95 -7.55 28.80 18.86
N ALA A 96 -7.95 27.99 17.86
CA ALA A 96 -8.86 28.43 16.80
C ALA A 96 -10.29 28.59 17.30
N ASN A 97 -11.04 29.54 16.77
CA ASN A 97 -12.45 29.70 17.08
C ASN A 97 -13.26 28.53 16.48
N PRO A 98 -14.06 27.78 17.26
CA PRO A 98 -14.66 26.53 16.77
C PRO A 98 -15.73 26.83 15.73
N ALA A 99 -16.62 27.79 16.04
CA ALA A 99 -17.75 28.18 15.21
C ALA A 99 -17.34 28.93 13.93
N LYS A 100 -16.32 29.79 14.00
CA LYS A 100 -15.90 30.64 12.86
C LYS A 100 -14.84 30.00 11.98
N THR A 101 -13.95 29.17 12.52
CA THR A 101 -12.79 28.65 11.78
C THR A 101 -12.95 27.19 11.42
N LEU A 102 -13.31 26.33 12.39
CA LEU A 102 -13.29 24.88 12.20
C LEU A 102 -14.62 24.35 11.65
N GLN A 103 -15.73 24.81 12.22
CA GLN A 103 -17.08 24.33 11.88
C GLN A 103 -17.44 24.53 10.40
N PRO A 104 -17.15 25.67 9.74
CA PRO A 104 -17.44 25.82 8.31
C PRO A 104 -16.69 24.81 7.44
N ASN A 105 -15.42 24.51 7.79
CA ASN A 105 -14.60 23.54 7.08
C ASN A 105 -15.11 22.10 7.29
N LEU A 106 -15.47 21.76 8.53
CA LEU A 106 -16.03 20.44 8.87
C LEU A 106 -17.39 20.23 8.17
N TYR A 107 -18.26 21.23 8.20
CA TYR A 107 -19.55 21.20 7.52
C TYR A 107 -19.39 21.04 6.00
N PHE A 108 -18.48 21.79 5.38
CA PHE A 108 -18.22 21.66 3.95
C PHE A 108 -17.68 20.28 3.58
N LEU A 109 -16.74 19.73 4.36
CA LEU A 109 -16.22 18.39 4.09
C LEU A 109 -17.33 17.32 4.21
N ALA A 110 -18.21 17.44 5.21
CA ALA A 110 -19.37 16.56 5.34
C ALA A 110 -20.34 16.72 4.16
N SER A 111 -20.61 17.95 3.69
CA SER A 111 -21.55 18.20 2.59
C SER A 111 -21.09 17.63 1.24
N VAL A 112 -19.79 17.42 1.03
CA VAL A 112 -19.24 16.70 -0.13
C VAL A 112 -19.10 15.19 0.10
N GLY A 113 -19.65 14.66 1.18
CA GLY A 113 -19.66 13.23 1.52
C GLY A 113 -18.40 12.71 2.24
N ILE A 114 -17.56 13.60 2.79
CA ILE A 114 -16.43 13.21 3.63
C ILE A 114 -16.90 13.15 5.08
N GLU A 115 -17.29 11.95 5.49
CA GLU A 115 -17.77 11.64 6.84
C GLU A 115 -16.84 10.62 7.52
N ALA A 116 -17.15 10.23 8.76
CA ALA A 116 -16.43 9.18 9.45
C ALA A 116 -16.53 7.81 8.72
N PRO A 117 -15.48 6.98 8.76
CA PRO A 117 -14.18 7.19 9.41
C PRO A 117 -13.16 7.95 8.54
N LEU A 118 -13.56 8.48 7.38
CA LEU A 118 -12.63 9.15 6.46
C LEU A 118 -12.26 10.55 6.92
N LEU A 119 -13.21 11.33 7.43
CA LEU A 119 -12.99 12.71 7.87
C LEU A 119 -11.89 12.81 8.95
N PRO A 120 -11.94 12.08 10.08
CA PRO A 120 -10.87 12.11 11.09
C PRO A 120 -9.51 11.72 10.52
N ARG A 121 -9.50 10.74 9.61
CA ARG A 121 -8.27 10.27 8.96
C ARG A 121 -7.64 11.33 8.06
N LEU A 122 -8.44 12.05 7.26
CA LEU A 122 -7.93 13.11 6.37
C LEU A 122 -7.40 14.30 7.16
N VAL A 123 -8.16 14.76 8.16
CA VAL A 123 -7.74 15.87 9.03
C VAL A 123 -6.48 15.47 9.81
N SER A 124 -6.43 14.27 10.39
CA SER A 124 -5.22 13.79 11.07
C SER A 124 -4.00 13.76 10.14
N LEU A 125 -4.15 13.47 8.85
CA LEU A 125 -3.06 13.47 7.87
C LEU A 125 -2.61 14.88 7.46
N PHE A 126 -3.54 15.83 7.43
CA PHE A 126 -3.29 17.21 7.05
C PHE A 126 -4.19 18.20 7.82
N PRO A 127 -3.91 18.47 9.11
CA PRO A 127 -4.74 19.36 9.93
C PRO A 127 -4.91 20.79 9.38
N PRO A 128 -3.94 21.38 8.64
CA PRO A 128 -4.13 22.70 8.05
C PRO A 128 -5.34 22.83 7.13
N ILE A 129 -5.96 21.73 6.67
CA ILE A 129 -7.21 21.77 5.92
C ILE A 129 -8.33 22.50 6.67
N LEU A 130 -8.36 22.43 8.01
CA LEU A 130 -9.37 23.08 8.85
C LEU A 130 -9.14 24.59 9.05
N HIS A 131 -8.06 25.14 8.51
CA HIS A 131 -7.75 26.57 8.55
C HIS A 131 -7.81 27.21 7.15
N ARG A 132 -8.18 26.45 6.12
CA ARG A 132 -8.34 26.99 4.77
C ARG A 132 -9.68 27.72 4.65
N SER A 133 -9.71 28.71 3.75
CA SER A 133 -10.98 29.33 3.32
C SER A 133 -11.79 28.30 2.56
N VAL A 134 -13.06 28.11 2.93
CA VAL A 134 -13.97 27.25 2.17
C VAL A 134 -14.11 27.79 0.76
N GLN A 135 -14.40 29.09 0.62
CA GLN A 135 -14.69 29.76 -0.65
C GLN A 135 -13.46 29.86 -1.56
N ASP A 136 -12.30 30.25 -1.01
CA ASP A 136 -11.13 30.52 -1.84
C ASP A 136 -10.27 29.28 -2.10
N HIS A 137 -10.45 28.22 -1.29
CA HIS A 137 -9.56 27.07 -1.33
C HIS A 137 -10.29 25.73 -1.40
N LEU A 138 -11.13 25.37 -0.42
CA LEU A 138 -11.71 24.03 -0.39
C LEU A 138 -12.70 23.80 -1.54
N GLU A 139 -13.65 24.70 -1.74
CA GLU A 139 -14.66 24.58 -2.79
C GLU A 139 -14.04 24.55 -4.19
N PRO A 140 -13.15 25.48 -4.60
CA PRO A 140 -12.50 25.42 -5.90
C PRO A 140 -11.68 24.14 -6.10
N PHE A 141 -11.06 23.64 -5.04
CA PHE A 141 -10.29 22.42 -5.08
C PHE A 141 -11.19 21.19 -5.34
N PHE A 142 -12.26 21.03 -4.56
CA PHE A 142 -13.21 19.93 -4.75
C PHE A 142 -13.94 20.03 -6.09
N ALA A 143 -14.28 21.24 -6.55
CA ALA A 143 -14.85 21.48 -7.86
C ALA A 143 -13.93 20.98 -8.98
N SER A 144 -12.62 21.27 -8.92
CA SER A 144 -11.68 20.78 -9.94
C SER A 144 -11.48 19.26 -9.90
N LEU A 145 -11.52 18.63 -8.72
CA LEU A 145 -11.53 17.16 -8.67
C LEU A 145 -12.82 16.58 -9.23
N ARG A 146 -13.97 17.19 -8.94
CA ARG A 146 -15.28 16.79 -9.47
C ARG A 146 -15.33 16.92 -10.98
N GLU A 147 -14.71 17.96 -11.55
CA GLU A 147 -14.60 18.14 -13.01
C GLU A 147 -13.86 16.96 -13.68
N VAL A 148 -12.78 16.48 -13.05
CA VAL A 148 -12.00 15.35 -13.58
C VAL A 148 -12.65 13.98 -13.28
N LEU A 149 -13.20 13.82 -12.09
CA LEU A 149 -13.71 12.54 -11.59
C LEU A 149 -15.21 12.33 -11.84
N GLY A 150 -15.93 13.37 -12.25
CA GLY A 150 -17.34 13.34 -12.63
C GLY A 150 -18.35 13.36 -11.47
N SER A 151 -17.95 13.15 -10.21
CA SER A 151 -18.86 13.19 -9.05
C SER A 151 -18.11 13.26 -7.72
N ASP A 152 -18.77 13.79 -6.69
CA ASP A 152 -18.23 13.81 -5.32
C ASP A 152 -18.01 12.39 -4.77
N ALA A 153 -18.89 11.44 -5.10
CA ALA A 153 -18.72 10.04 -4.73
C ALA A 153 -17.39 9.45 -5.23
N ARG A 154 -16.96 9.81 -6.45
CA ARG A 154 -15.67 9.37 -7.01
C ARG A 154 -14.49 10.13 -6.39
N VAL A 155 -14.65 11.40 -6.02
CA VAL A 155 -13.67 12.15 -5.24
C VAL A 155 -13.44 11.50 -3.87
N VAL A 156 -14.52 11.19 -3.16
CA VAL A 156 -14.48 10.53 -1.86
C VAL A 156 -13.84 9.14 -1.97
N ALA A 157 -14.20 8.35 -2.99
CA ALA A 157 -13.59 7.05 -3.23
C ALA A 157 -12.07 7.14 -3.49
N ALA A 158 -11.64 8.13 -4.28
CA ALA A 158 -10.24 8.43 -4.55
C ALA A 158 -9.47 8.84 -3.26
N LEU A 159 -10.03 9.75 -2.47
CA LEU A 159 -9.43 10.17 -1.20
C LEU A 159 -9.43 9.02 -0.18
N ARG A 160 -10.44 8.15 -0.18
CA ARG A 160 -10.48 6.97 0.69
C ARG A 160 -9.40 5.96 0.32
N SER A 161 -9.15 5.75 -0.97
CA SER A 161 -8.10 4.84 -1.45
C SER A 161 -6.70 5.39 -1.16
N GLN A 162 -6.51 6.71 -1.31
CA GLN A 162 -5.23 7.38 -1.04
C GLN A 162 -5.39 8.68 -0.25
N PRO A 163 -5.60 8.61 1.08
CA PRO A 163 -5.86 9.77 1.92
C PRO A 163 -4.75 10.83 1.90
N PHE A 164 -3.50 10.43 1.66
CA PHE A 164 -2.36 11.36 1.53
C PHE A 164 -2.52 12.35 0.37
N ALA A 165 -3.37 12.05 -0.61
CA ALA A 165 -3.65 12.95 -1.73
C ALA A 165 -4.12 14.32 -1.25
N ILE A 166 -4.80 14.40 -0.09
CA ILE A 166 -5.30 15.63 0.52
C ILE A 166 -4.20 16.69 0.80
N ARG A 167 -2.92 16.32 0.72
CA ARG A 167 -1.80 17.25 0.90
C ARG A 167 -1.41 17.99 -0.38
N PHE A 168 -1.74 17.43 -1.55
CA PHE A 168 -1.19 17.87 -2.83
C PHE A 168 -2.15 18.77 -3.61
N LEU A 169 -2.93 19.59 -2.90
CA LEU A 169 -4.19 20.13 -3.41
C LEU A 169 -4.22 21.63 -3.76
N PRO A 170 -3.41 22.11 -4.72
CA PRO A 170 -3.74 23.35 -5.40
C PRO A 170 -4.44 23.08 -6.73
N LYS A 171 -5.48 23.88 -7.01
CA LYS A 171 -6.15 23.98 -8.33
C LYS A 171 -5.14 24.05 -9.49
N ALA A 172 -4.05 24.79 -9.28
CA ALA A 172 -2.96 24.97 -10.25
C ALA A 172 -2.30 23.66 -10.72
N SER A 173 -2.24 22.62 -9.87
CA SER A 173 -1.65 21.34 -10.26
C SER A 173 -2.50 20.62 -11.31
N LEU A 174 -3.82 20.58 -11.12
CA LEU A 174 -4.75 19.96 -12.07
C LEU A 174 -4.73 20.68 -13.42
N PHE A 175 -4.72 22.02 -13.41
CA PHE A 175 -4.60 22.82 -14.63
C PHE A 175 -3.35 22.54 -15.44
N ARG A 176 -2.24 22.14 -14.80
CA ARG A 176 -1.01 21.79 -15.51
C ARG A 176 -1.01 20.35 -16.01
N ILE A 177 -1.45 19.40 -15.18
CA ILE A 177 -1.29 17.97 -15.48
C ILE A 177 -2.36 17.44 -16.44
N VAL A 178 -3.59 17.96 -16.40
CA VAL A 178 -4.68 17.49 -17.26
C VAL A 178 -4.40 17.77 -18.74
N PRO A 179 -4.00 18.99 -19.16
CA PRO A 179 -3.61 19.26 -20.54
C PRO A 179 -2.39 18.43 -20.97
N LEU A 180 -1.42 18.22 -20.08
CA LEU A 180 -0.27 17.37 -20.40
C LEU A 180 -0.70 15.93 -20.74
N PHE A 181 -1.60 15.34 -19.96
CA PHE A 181 -2.10 14.00 -20.25
C PHE A 181 -2.93 13.95 -21.53
N ARG A 182 -3.83 14.92 -21.73
CA ARG A 182 -4.76 14.92 -22.85
C ARG A 182 -4.10 15.37 -24.16
N ASP A 183 -3.49 16.54 -24.15
CA ASP A 183 -3.09 17.26 -25.35
C ASP A 183 -1.70 16.82 -25.84
N VAL A 184 -0.80 16.41 -24.92
CA VAL A 184 0.56 15.93 -25.29
C VAL A 184 0.63 14.41 -25.38
N HIS A 185 -0.03 13.71 -24.46
CA HIS A 185 0.05 12.24 -24.38
C HIS A 185 -1.16 11.51 -24.97
N GLY A 186 -2.19 12.24 -25.40
CA GLY A 186 -3.34 11.66 -26.10
C GLY A 186 -4.24 10.78 -25.21
N LEU A 187 -4.22 10.97 -23.88
CA LEU A 187 -5.16 10.27 -23.00
C LEU A 187 -6.57 10.82 -23.22
N SER A 188 -7.55 9.93 -23.30
CA SER A 188 -8.95 10.35 -23.28
C SER A 188 -9.33 10.96 -21.92
N ALA A 189 -10.41 11.75 -21.87
CA ALA A 189 -10.92 12.28 -20.60
C ALA A 189 -11.25 11.16 -19.61
N ASP A 190 -11.76 10.02 -20.10
CA ASP A 190 -12.03 8.83 -19.29
C ASP A 190 -10.74 8.18 -18.76
N ASP A 191 -9.68 8.09 -19.56
CA ASP A 191 -8.37 7.58 -19.09
C ASP A 191 -7.78 8.46 -18.00
N VAL A 192 -7.84 9.79 -18.15
CA VAL A 192 -7.40 10.74 -17.12
C VAL A 192 -8.23 10.58 -15.85
N SER A 193 -9.57 10.49 -15.99
CA SER A 193 -10.47 10.27 -14.85
C SER A 193 -10.14 8.97 -14.11
N LYS A 194 -9.96 7.86 -14.84
CA LYS A 194 -9.58 6.56 -14.28
C LYS A 194 -8.21 6.62 -13.60
N LEU A 195 -7.23 7.27 -14.22
CA LEU A 195 -5.88 7.40 -13.67
C LEU A 195 -5.91 8.20 -12.35
N VAL A 196 -6.61 9.33 -12.31
CA VAL A 196 -6.76 10.13 -11.07
C VAL A 196 -7.55 9.36 -10.01
N ALA A 197 -8.55 8.56 -10.38
CA ALA A 197 -9.31 7.74 -9.44
C ALA A 197 -8.44 6.62 -8.81
N ILE A 198 -7.59 5.98 -9.60
CA ILE A 198 -6.71 4.88 -9.15
C ILE A 198 -5.51 5.42 -8.36
N GLN A 199 -4.92 6.53 -8.81
CA GLN A 199 -3.71 7.11 -8.25
C GLN A 199 -3.84 8.64 -8.11
N PRO A 200 -4.59 9.15 -7.13
CA PRO A 200 -4.84 10.59 -6.99
C PRO A 200 -3.57 11.44 -6.81
N THR A 201 -2.49 10.87 -6.29
CA THR A 201 -1.21 11.59 -6.16
C THR A 201 -0.54 11.90 -7.51
N VAL A 202 -1.06 11.38 -8.64
CA VAL A 202 -0.57 11.73 -9.98
C VAL A 202 -0.64 13.24 -10.24
N ILE A 203 -1.59 13.93 -9.60
CA ILE A 203 -1.76 15.39 -9.70
C ILE A 203 -0.57 16.16 -9.12
N ALA A 204 0.19 15.52 -8.22
CA ALA A 204 1.37 16.12 -7.59
C ALA A 204 2.64 16.00 -8.45
N LEU A 205 2.60 15.24 -9.54
CA LEU A 205 3.78 15.01 -10.36
C LEU A 205 4.12 16.24 -11.22
N GLY A 206 5.42 16.46 -11.39
CA GLY A 206 5.93 17.40 -12.38
C GLY A 206 5.92 16.80 -13.80
N PRO A 207 5.93 17.64 -14.85
CA PRO A 207 5.93 17.19 -16.25
C PRO A 207 7.04 16.19 -16.59
N ASP A 208 8.28 16.45 -16.17
CA ASP A 208 9.42 15.56 -16.44
C ASP A 208 9.21 14.15 -15.88
N ARG A 209 8.60 14.09 -14.70
CA ARG A 209 8.30 12.81 -14.05
C ARG A 209 7.21 12.06 -14.79
N ILE A 210 6.17 12.76 -15.26
CA ILE A 210 5.10 12.17 -16.09
C ILE A 210 5.71 11.63 -17.40
N ASN A 211 6.52 12.43 -18.10
CA ASN A 211 7.22 12.03 -19.32
C ASN A 211 8.08 10.78 -19.11
N GLY A 212 8.83 10.71 -18.02
CA GLY A 212 9.63 9.53 -17.68
C GLY A 212 8.78 8.26 -17.45
N ILE A 213 7.59 8.39 -16.86
CA ILE A 213 6.67 7.26 -16.68
C ILE A 213 6.04 6.85 -18.01
N MET A 214 5.66 7.80 -18.86
CA MET A 214 5.16 7.54 -20.22
C MET A 214 6.17 6.72 -21.03
N GLU A 215 7.44 7.12 -20.96
CA GLU A 215 8.54 6.42 -21.65
C GLU A 215 8.77 5.01 -21.07
N ALA A 216 8.70 4.85 -19.76
CA ALA A 216 8.79 3.53 -19.13
C ALA A 216 7.62 2.61 -19.53
N ALA A 217 6.39 3.14 -19.58
CA ALA A 217 5.22 2.41 -20.07
C ALA A 217 5.40 1.98 -21.53
N ARG A 218 5.92 2.88 -22.38
CA ARG A 218 6.24 2.58 -23.78
C ARG A 218 7.27 1.45 -23.91
N LYS A 219 8.33 1.46 -23.08
CA LYS A 219 9.35 0.38 -23.06
C LYS A 219 8.79 -0.98 -22.65
N VAL A 220 7.76 -1.01 -21.81
CA VAL A 220 7.01 -2.22 -21.43
C VAL A 220 6.03 -2.66 -22.53
N GLY A 221 5.86 -1.85 -23.58
CA GLY A 221 5.00 -2.14 -24.72
C GLY A 221 3.53 -1.78 -24.50
N ILE A 222 3.24 -0.82 -23.59
CA ILE A 222 1.89 -0.31 -23.38
C ILE A 222 1.79 1.17 -23.76
N LYS A 223 0.68 1.54 -24.39
CA LYS A 223 0.40 2.90 -24.88
C LYS A 223 -1.00 3.34 -24.42
N PRO A 224 -1.28 4.66 -24.39
CA PRO A 224 -2.64 5.17 -24.20
C PRO A 224 -3.63 4.49 -25.17
N GLY A 225 -4.88 4.31 -24.72
CA GLY A 225 -5.91 3.53 -25.42
C GLY A 225 -5.92 2.04 -25.10
N ASN A 226 -4.85 1.48 -24.52
CA ASN A 226 -4.90 0.12 -23.96
C ASN A 226 -5.60 0.14 -22.58
N PRO A 227 -6.58 -0.75 -22.30
CA PRO A 227 -7.27 -0.79 -21.00
C PRO A 227 -6.35 -0.96 -19.78
N MET A 228 -5.21 -1.61 -19.94
CA MET A 228 -4.22 -1.81 -18.88
C MET A 228 -3.29 -0.61 -18.68
N PHE A 229 -3.33 0.40 -19.56
CA PHE A 229 -2.42 1.53 -19.54
C PHE A 229 -2.47 2.28 -18.22
N VAL A 230 -3.67 2.69 -17.79
CA VAL A 230 -3.86 3.44 -16.54
C VAL A 230 -3.39 2.65 -15.32
N HIS A 231 -3.53 1.32 -15.33
CA HIS A 231 -3.05 0.44 -14.26
C HIS A 231 -1.53 0.31 -14.24
N VAL A 232 -0.90 0.12 -15.40
CA VAL A 232 0.57 0.11 -15.52
C VAL A 232 1.14 1.46 -15.08
N PHE A 233 0.62 2.56 -15.63
CA PHE A 233 1.05 3.91 -15.29
C PHE A 233 0.93 4.16 -13.78
N SER A 234 -0.20 3.78 -13.17
CA SER A 234 -0.43 3.94 -11.72
C SER A 234 0.59 3.20 -10.87
N VAL A 235 1.01 2.00 -11.26
CA VAL A 235 2.06 1.27 -10.54
C VAL A 235 3.42 1.94 -10.73
N LEU A 236 3.78 2.32 -11.95
CA LEU A 236 5.05 2.98 -12.25
C LEU A 236 5.17 4.36 -11.58
N CYS A 237 4.05 5.07 -11.39
CA CYS A 237 3.98 6.31 -10.64
C CYS A 237 4.57 6.20 -9.23
N ARG A 238 4.47 5.02 -8.61
CA ARG A 238 4.84 4.78 -7.19
C ARG A 238 6.30 4.40 -6.98
N MET A 239 7.12 4.31 -8.02
CA MET A 239 8.51 3.86 -7.91
C MET A 239 9.46 4.63 -8.82
N ARG A 240 10.71 4.82 -8.37
CA ARG A 240 11.74 5.49 -9.17
C ARG A 240 12.13 4.64 -10.39
N ALA A 241 12.68 5.27 -11.42
CA ALA A 241 13.19 4.56 -12.60
C ALA A 241 14.22 3.49 -12.23
N SER A 242 15.17 3.82 -11.35
CA SER A 242 16.17 2.86 -10.84
C SER A 242 15.55 1.67 -10.09
N THR A 243 14.43 1.86 -9.40
CA THR A 243 13.70 0.76 -8.76
C THR A 243 13.06 -0.17 -9.79
N LEU A 244 12.49 0.37 -10.86
CA LEU A 244 11.97 -0.44 -11.96
C LEU A 244 13.09 -1.24 -12.63
N GLU A 245 14.21 -0.59 -12.94
CA GLU A 245 15.38 -1.23 -13.57
C GLU A 245 15.95 -2.36 -12.70
N SER A 246 16.11 -2.13 -11.39
CA SER A 246 16.57 -3.16 -10.45
C SER A 246 15.64 -4.37 -10.41
N LYS A 247 14.33 -4.15 -10.43
CA LYS A 247 13.34 -5.24 -10.47
C LYS A 247 13.34 -6.00 -11.80
N VAL A 248 13.47 -5.31 -12.93
CA VAL A 248 13.61 -5.95 -14.23
C VAL A 248 14.87 -6.82 -14.24
N ALA A 249 16.00 -6.30 -13.75
CA ALA A 249 17.23 -7.06 -13.63
C ALA A 249 17.10 -8.26 -12.68
N LEU A 250 16.31 -8.14 -11.60
CA LEU A 250 16.01 -9.27 -10.72
C LEU A 250 15.25 -10.38 -11.47
N TYR A 251 14.20 -10.04 -12.22
CA TYR A 251 13.49 -11.05 -13.02
C TYR A 251 14.43 -11.75 -14.00
N GLN A 252 15.35 -11.00 -14.63
CA GLN A 252 16.35 -11.61 -15.52
C GLN A 252 17.29 -12.57 -14.79
N ARG A 253 17.74 -12.23 -13.57
CA ARG A 253 18.51 -13.16 -12.72
C ARG A 253 17.73 -14.39 -12.30
N LEU A 254 16.40 -14.30 -12.25
CA LEU A 254 15.50 -15.42 -11.95
C LEU A 254 15.14 -16.25 -13.21
N GLY A 255 15.73 -15.93 -14.37
CA GLY A 255 15.60 -16.69 -15.61
C GLY A 255 14.57 -16.16 -16.61
N PHE A 256 13.89 -15.05 -16.32
CA PHE A 256 12.93 -14.45 -17.27
C PHE A 256 13.65 -13.64 -18.35
N HIS A 257 13.21 -13.75 -19.60
CA HIS A 257 13.64 -12.85 -20.66
C HIS A 257 13.00 -11.46 -20.48
N LYS A 258 13.59 -10.44 -21.10
CA LYS A 258 13.11 -9.06 -21.00
C LYS A 258 11.66 -8.91 -21.51
N ASP A 259 11.30 -9.67 -22.54
CA ASP A 259 9.95 -9.66 -23.10
C ASP A 259 8.93 -10.35 -22.18
N ASP A 260 9.34 -11.39 -21.46
CA ASP A 260 8.54 -12.07 -20.43
C ASP A 260 8.17 -11.08 -19.32
N VAL A 261 9.14 -10.31 -18.85
CA VAL A 261 8.92 -9.27 -17.82
C VAL A 261 7.93 -8.22 -18.32
N SER A 262 8.08 -7.79 -19.57
CA SER A 262 7.16 -6.84 -20.18
C SER A 262 5.73 -7.41 -20.30
N GLN A 263 5.60 -8.70 -20.63
CA GLN A 263 4.31 -9.40 -20.66
C GLN A 263 3.68 -9.52 -19.28
N ILE A 264 4.46 -9.90 -18.26
CA ILE A 264 4.04 -9.98 -16.86
C ILE A 264 3.49 -8.64 -16.39
N ILE A 265 4.20 -7.53 -16.66
CA ILE A 265 3.78 -6.18 -16.26
C ILE A 265 2.50 -5.78 -17.00
N ARG A 266 2.41 -6.01 -18.32
CA ARG A 266 1.20 -5.68 -19.11
C ARG A 266 -0.03 -6.44 -18.64
N ARG A 267 0.12 -7.72 -18.28
CA ARG A 267 -1.00 -8.58 -17.86
C ARG A 267 -1.40 -8.35 -16.41
N PHE A 268 -0.43 -8.07 -15.54
CA PHE A 268 -0.69 -7.85 -14.13
C PHE A 268 0.35 -6.90 -13.51
N PRO A 269 0.11 -5.58 -13.58
CA PRO A 269 1.09 -4.56 -13.18
C PRO A 269 1.51 -4.65 -11.72
N MET A 270 0.65 -5.18 -10.85
CA MET A 270 0.96 -5.36 -9.43
C MET A 270 2.12 -6.33 -9.18
N SER A 271 2.51 -7.14 -10.16
CA SER A 271 3.70 -8.01 -10.11
C SER A 271 5.00 -7.23 -9.84
N ILE A 272 5.12 -6.00 -10.34
CA ILE A 272 6.31 -5.15 -10.14
C ILE A 272 6.20 -4.27 -8.88
N ALA A 273 5.01 -4.17 -8.28
CA ALA A 273 4.76 -3.36 -7.09
C ALA A 273 5.26 -4.04 -5.79
N VAL A 274 5.39 -5.38 -5.77
CA VAL A 274 5.89 -6.13 -4.61
C VAL A 274 7.41 -5.99 -4.45
N SER A 275 7.93 -6.26 -3.25
CA SER A 275 9.37 -6.13 -2.97
C SER A 275 10.22 -7.14 -3.75
N GLU A 276 11.47 -6.81 -4.01
CA GLU A 276 12.42 -7.72 -4.68
C GLU A 276 12.59 -9.04 -3.93
N LYS A 277 12.74 -8.97 -2.60
CA LYS A 277 12.77 -10.15 -1.73
C LYS A 277 11.55 -11.05 -1.95
N LYS A 278 10.36 -10.45 -1.99
CA LYS A 278 9.10 -11.17 -2.19
C LYS A 278 9.04 -11.85 -3.56
N ILE A 279 9.49 -11.17 -4.62
CA ILE A 279 9.56 -11.74 -5.97
C ILE A 279 10.46 -12.97 -5.97
N ALA A 280 11.68 -12.85 -5.44
CA ALA A 280 12.64 -13.96 -5.39
C ALA A 280 12.11 -15.17 -4.61
N GLU A 281 11.53 -14.94 -3.43
CA GLU A 281 10.95 -16.01 -2.59
C GLU A 281 9.79 -16.73 -3.29
N VAL A 282 8.88 -15.97 -3.91
CA VAL A 282 7.71 -16.56 -4.57
C VAL A 282 8.12 -17.31 -5.84
N VAL A 283 8.96 -16.73 -6.68
CA VAL A 283 9.45 -17.41 -7.89
C VAL A 283 10.19 -18.69 -7.50
N GLY A 284 11.13 -18.63 -6.55
CA GLY A 284 11.87 -19.80 -6.10
C GLY A 284 10.99 -20.89 -5.48
N PHE A 285 9.95 -20.51 -4.73
CA PHE A 285 8.98 -21.49 -4.24
C PHE A 285 8.19 -22.15 -5.36
N LEU A 286 7.68 -21.36 -6.31
CA LEU A 286 6.86 -21.85 -7.40
C LEU A 286 7.65 -22.80 -8.30
N THR A 287 8.90 -22.48 -8.61
CA THR A 287 9.75 -23.30 -9.48
C THR A 287 10.34 -24.51 -8.76
N HIS A 288 10.95 -24.32 -7.59
CA HIS A 288 11.72 -25.39 -6.93
C HIS A 288 10.89 -26.31 -6.02
N LYS A 289 9.78 -25.82 -5.44
CA LYS A 289 8.93 -26.64 -4.55
C LYS A 289 7.62 -27.05 -5.19
N ALA A 290 6.96 -26.14 -5.89
CA ALA A 290 5.67 -26.42 -6.52
C ALA A 290 5.80 -27.00 -7.94
N GLY A 291 7.01 -27.00 -8.52
CA GLY A 291 7.28 -27.60 -9.83
C GLY A 291 6.69 -26.83 -11.03
N LEU A 292 6.37 -25.53 -10.86
CA LEU A 292 5.88 -24.69 -11.96
C LEU A 292 7.04 -24.24 -12.86
N THR A 293 6.76 -24.09 -14.14
CA THR A 293 7.71 -23.48 -15.09
C THR A 293 7.67 -21.94 -15.00
N LEU A 294 8.67 -21.27 -15.57
CA LEU A 294 8.61 -19.81 -15.72
C LEU A 294 7.44 -19.40 -16.62
N ASP A 295 7.11 -20.18 -17.66
CA ASP A 295 5.95 -19.96 -18.52
C ASP A 295 4.63 -19.94 -17.76
N ASP A 296 4.47 -20.86 -16.79
CA ASP A 296 3.29 -20.85 -15.93
C ASP A 296 3.17 -19.53 -15.15
N ILE A 297 4.29 -18.99 -14.67
CA ILE A 297 4.33 -17.71 -13.95
C ILE A 297 4.00 -16.54 -14.90
N ILE A 298 4.49 -16.59 -16.15
CA ILE A 298 4.21 -15.58 -17.19
C ILE A 298 2.71 -15.55 -17.52
N VAL A 299 2.06 -16.72 -17.59
CA VAL A 299 0.62 -16.83 -17.86
C VAL A 299 -0.22 -16.42 -16.64
N TYR A 300 0.24 -16.73 -15.43
CA TYR A 300 -0.45 -16.44 -14.16
C TYR A 300 0.35 -15.50 -13.22
N PRO A 301 0.65 -14.26 -13.63
CA PRO A 301 1.50 -13.34 -12.87
C PRO A 301 0.89 -12.87 -11.54
N ASN A 302 -0.42 -13.09 -11.32
CA ASN A 302 -1.06 -12.83 -10.03
C ASN A 302 -0.56 -13.78 -8.91
N LEU A 303 0.11 -14.88 -9.24
CA LEU A 303 0.80 -15.72 -8.27
C LEU A 303 1.91 -14.95 -7.53
N LEU A 304 2.58 -14.01 -8.20
CA LEU A 304 3.70 -13.24 -7.67
C LEU A 304 3.30 -12.32 -6.50
N VAL A 305 2.04 -11.89 -6.43
CA VAL A 305 1.55 -11.01 -5.36
C VAL A 305 0.96 -11.74 -4.17
N ARG A 306 0.75 -13.07 -4.28
CA ARG A 306 0.22 -13.87 -3.17
C ARG A 306 1.27 -14.02 -2.07
N SER A 307 0.81 -14.15 -0.83
CA SER A 307 1.70 -14.51 0.27
C SER A 307 2.28 -15.92 0.04
N LEU A 308 3.52 -16.15 0.49
CA LEU A 308 4.16 -17.44 0.35
C LEU A 308 3.41 -18.50 1.18
N GLN A 309 2.91 -18.09 2.34
CA GLN A 309 2.05 -18.90 3.20
C GLN A 309 0.76 -19.33 2.48
N THR A 310 0.09 -18.43 1.76
CA THR A 310 -1.12 -18.75 0.99
C THR A 310 -0.82 -19.76 -0.12
N LEU A 311 0.28 -19.59 -0.86
CA LEU A 311 0.69 -20.52 -1.90
C LEU A 311 1.03 -21.90 -1.30
N SER A 312 1.82 -21.92 -0.22
CA SER A 312 2.19 -23.14 0.50
C SER A 312 0.98 -23.92 1.00
N ARG A 313 0.04 -23.26 1.68
CA ARG A 313 -1.21 -23.88 2.17
C ARG A 313 -2.04 -24.48 1.03
N ARG A 314 -2.15 -23.77 -0.09
CA ARG A 314 -2.87 -24.28 -1.27
C ARG A 314 -2.18 -25.50 -1.85
N CYS A 315 -0.86 -25.49 -1.97
CA CYS A 315 -0.10 -26.65 -2.42
C CYS A 315 -0.25 -27.83 -1.45
N ALA A 316 -0.26 -27.59 -0.13
CA ALA A 316 -0.50 -28.63 0.87
C ALA A 316 -1.88 -29.28 0.71
N VAL A 317 -2.94 -28.49 0.58
CA VAL A 317 -4.30 -28.98 0.32
C VAL A 317 -4.35 -29.84 -0.94
N LEU A 318 -3.77 -29.35 -2.03
CA LEU A 318 -3.73 -30.07 -3.30
C LEU A 318 -2.91 -31.36 -3.20
N ALA A 319 -1.82 -31.37 -2.44
CA ALA A 319 -1.02 -32.57 -2.19
C ALA A 319 -1.80 -33.61 -1.37
N VAL A 320 -2.53 -33.19 -0.34
CA VAL A 320 -3.42 -34.06 0.45
C VAL A 320 -4.50 -34.68 -0.45
N LEU A 321 -5.23 -33.85 -1.20
CA LEU A 321 -6.27 -34.34 -2.12
C LEU A 321 -5.72 -35.30 -3.18
N ARG A 322 -4.51 -35.05 -3.68
CA ARG A 322 -3.85 -35.95 -4.65
C ARG A 322 -3.55 -37.31 -4.03
N ARG A 323 -3.04 -37.35 -2.80
CA ARG A 323 -2.74 -38.59 -2.07
C ARG A 323 -4.00 -39.38 -1.72
N SER A 324 -5.10 -38.68 -1.42
CA SER A 324 -6.40 -39.30 -1.14
C SER A 324 -7.18 -39.70 -2.39
N GLY A 325 -6.61 -39.53 -3.60
CA GLY A 325 -7.27 -39.84 -4.86
C GLY A 325 -8.47 -38.95 -5.21
N LYS A 326 -8.65 -37.84 -4.50
CA LYS A 326 -9.79 -36.90 -4.68
C LYS A 326 -9.50 -35.78 -5.69
N LEU A 327 -8.23 -35.60 -6.09
CA LEU A 327 -7.84 -34.64 -7.12
C LEU A 327 -7.74 -35.31 -8.50
N GLN A 328 -8.64 -34.95 -9.43
CA GLN A 328 -8.58 -35.45 -10.81
C GLN A 328 -7.32 -34.93 -11.53
N GLN A 329 -6.67 -35.80 -12.34
CA GLN A 329 -5.39 -35.50 -12.99
C GLN A 329 -5.43 -34.41 -14.08
N GLN A 330 -6.61 -33.91 -14.46
CA GLN A 330 -6.77 -33.00 -15.61
C GLN A 330 -6.53 -31.51 -15.30
N TYR A 331 -6.35 -31.12 -14.03
CA TYR A 331 -6.24 -29.70 -13.68
C TYR A 331 -4.80 -29.18 -13.71
N ARG A 332 -4.58 -28.07 -14.42
CA ARG A 332 -3.28 -27.36 -14.42
C ARG A 332 -3.08 -26.65 -13.08
N LEU A 333 -2.08 -27.09 -12.31
CA LEU A 333 -1.73 -26.55 -10.99
C LEU A 333 -1.69 -25.00 -10.91
N PRO A 334 -1.11 -24.26 -11.88
CA PRO A 334 -1.10 -22.80 -11.85
C PRO A 334 -2.50 -22.17 -11.76
N VAL A 335 -3.50 -22.76 -12.45
CA VAL A 335 -4.90 -22.30 -12.43
C VAL A 335 -5.49 -22.43 -11.02
N LEU A 336 -5.21 -23.57 -10.37
CA LEU A 336 -5.68 -23.87 -9.02
C LEU A 336 -5.09 -22.89 -8.01
N LEU A 337 -3.79 -22.58 -8.16
CA LEU A 337 -3.11 -21.62 -7.29
C LEU A 337 -3.53 -20.17 -7.55
N ALA A 338 -3.96 -19.84 -8.77
CA ALA A 338 -4.32 -18.47 -9.16
C ALA A 338 -5.72 -18.05 -8.68
N CYS A 339 -6.67 -18.98 -8.48
CA CYS A 339 -8.07 -18.67 -8.19
C CYS A 339 -8.30 -17.91 -6.86
N THR A 340 -9.46 -17.27 -6.67
CA THR A 340 -9.77 -16.50 -5.45
C THR A 340 -9.77 -17.38 -4.20
N ARG A 341 -9.71 -16.78 -3.00
CA ARG A 341 -9.76 -17.56 -1.74
C ARG A 341 -11.04 -18.38 -1.68
N GLU A 342 -12.17 -17.74 -1.95
CA GLU A 342 -13.49 -18.37 -1.87
C GLU A 342 -13.62 -19.55 -2.82
N ARG A 343 -13.29 -19.34 -4.11
CA ARG A 343 -13.31 -20.42 -5.10
C ARG A 343 -12.40 -21.58 -4.72
N PHE A 344 -11.26 -21.32 -4.09
CA PHE A 344 -10.37 -22.38 -3.63
C PHE A 344 -11.00 -23.18 -2.48
N LEU A 345 -11.64 -22.50 -1.52
CA LEU A 345 -12.31 -23.15 -0.39
C LEU A 345 -13.50 -24.00 -0.85
N ASP A 346 -14.34 -23.44 -1.71
CA ASP A 346 -15.51 -24.12 -2.27
C ASP A 346 -15.15 -25.35 -3.08
N ALA A 347 -14.08 -25.29 -3.86
CA ALA A 347 -13.73 -26.38 -4.76
C ALA A 347 -12.85 -27.45 -4.11
N TYR A 348 -11.97 -27.09 -3.17
CA TYR A 348 -10.88 -27.98 -2.71
C TYR A 348 -10.82 -28.19 -1.20
N VAL A 349 -11.61 -27.46 -0.40
CA VAL A 349 -11.59 -27.62 1.05
C VAL A 349 -12.94 -28.13 1.52
N ARG A 350 -13.99 -27.31 1.42
CA ARG A 350 -15.33 -27.60 1.96
C ARG A 350 -15.89 -28.96 1.54
N PRO A 351 -15.82 -29.36 0.25
CA PRO A 351 -16.40 -30.65 -0.19
C PRO A 351 -15.66 -31.89 0.35
N HIS A 352 -14.46 -31.72 0.90
CA HIS A 352 -13.59 -32.82 1.30
C HIS A 352 -13.31 -32.86 2.80
N VAL A 353 -13.85 -31.94 3.60
CA VAL A 353 -13.56 -31.87 5.05
C VAL A 353 -14.00 -33.13 5.80
N GLU A 354 -15.16 -33.69 5.46
CA GLU A 354 -15.69 -34.87 6.14
C GLU A 354 -14.90 -36.15 5.79
N GLU A 355 -14.56 -36.32 4.50
CA GLU A 355 -13.86 -37.51 4.01
C GLU A 355 -12.33 -37.44 4.20
N VAL A 356 -11.76 -36.23 4.16
CA VAL A 356 -10.31 -35.98 4.25
C VAL A 356 -10.06 -34.77 5.15
N PRO A 357 -10.18 -34.89 6.49
CA PRO A 357 -10.04 -33.76 7.43
C PRO A 357 -8.70 -33.01 7.31
N ASP A 358 -7.64 -33.69 6.86
CA ASP A 358 -6.31 -33.13 6.60
C ASP A 358 -6.34 -31.93 5.63
N VAL A 359 -7.35 -31.80 4.75
CA VAL A 359 -7.47 -30.62 3.87
C VAL A 359 -7.69 -29.34 4.68
N LEU A 360 -8.41 -29.42 5.80
CA LEU A 360 -8.64 -28.28 6.66
C LEU A 360 -7.37 -27.93 7.45
N GLN A 361 -6.67 -28.94 7.99
CA GLN A 361 -5.39 -28.78 8.68
C GLN A 361 -4.33 -28.17 7.74
N ALA A 362 -4.23 -28.65 6.50
CA ALA A 362 -3.37 -28.09 5.47
C ALA A 362 -3.72 -26.63 5.14
N MET A 363 -5.03 -26.30 5.05
CA MET A 363 -5.49 -24.93 4.81
C MET A 363 -5.18 -24.00 5.99
N ASN A 364 -5.22 -24.50 7.22
CA ASN A 364 -4.80 -23.78 8.43
C ASN A 364 -3.27 -23.64 8.53
N GLY A 365 -2.51 -24.44 7.77
CA GLY A 365 -1.05 -24.45 7.76
C GLY A 365 -0.44 -25.35 8.84
N GLU A 366 -1.22 -26.28 9.38
CA GLU A 366 -0.78 -27.31 10.33
C GLU A 366 0.01 -28.40 9.59
N ILE A 367 -0.36 -28.68 8.34
CA ILE A 367 0.37 -29.59 7.45
C ILE A 367 1.27 -28.77 6.51
N PRO A 368 2.61 -28.85 6.64
CA PRO A 368 3.52 -28.11 5.78
C PRO A 368 3.60 -28.74 4.39
N PHE A 369 3.65 -27.90 3.34
CA PHE A 369 3.92 -28.38 1.98
C PHE A 369 5.42 -28.67 1.78
N GLN A 370 5.73 -29.94 1.49
CA GLN A 370 7.10 -30.42 1.29
C GLN A 370 7.53 -30.51 -0.18
N GLY A 371 6.61 -30.28 -1.12
CA GLY A 371 6.80 -30.53 -2.55
C GLY A 371 5.81 -31.57 -3.06
N PHE A 372 5.55 -31.56 -4.37
CA PHE A 372 4.73 -32.61 -5.01
C PHE A 372 5.54 -33.89 -5.25
N ASP A 373 6.85 -33.77 -5.41
CA ASP A 373 7.74 -34.87 -5.83
C ASP A 373 8.21 -35.79 -4.69
N CYS A 374 7.96 -35.42 -3.42
CA CYS A 374 8.44 -36.21 -2.26
C CYS A 374 7.76 -37.59 -2.08
N PHE A 375 6.82 -37.97 -2.95
CA PHE A 375 6.02 -39.20 -2.75
C PHE A 375 5.84 -40.06 -4.02
N ASP A 376 6.35 -39.65 -5.18
CA ASP A 376 6.32 -40.47 -6.42
C ASP A 376 7.33 -41.65 -6.38
N SER A 377 8.08 -41.81 -5.29
CA SER A 377 9.06 -42.88 -5.10
C SER A 377 8.48 -44.22 -4.61
N LEU A 378 7.16 -44.36 -4.41
CA LEU A 378 6.53 -45.61 -3.95
C LEU A 378 5.76 -46.41 -5.02
N GLU A 379 5.76 -46.01 -6.29
CA GLU A 379 5.23 -46.84 -7.38
C GLU A 379 6.31 -47.31 -8.36
N LYS A 380 7.30 -48.08 -7.87
CA LYS A 380 7.99 -49.05 -8.75
C LYS A 380 7.19 -50.35 -8.77
N LYS A 381 6.28 -50.50 -9.74
CA LYS A 381 5.70 -51.81 -10.07
C LYS A 381 6.81 -52.76 -10.54
N PRO A 382 6.86 -54.03 -10.09
CA PRO A 382 7.86 -54.99 -10.52
C PRO A 382 7.66 -55.36 -12.00
N GLN A 383 8.75 -55.31 -12.78
CA GLN A 383 8.77 -55.80 -14.15
C GLN A 383 8.59 -57.33 -14.14
N LEU A 384 7.51 -57.83 -14.74
CA LEU A 384 7.34 -59.25 -15.02
C LEU A 384 8.30 -59.70 -16.14
N PRO A 385 8.93 -60.88 -16.03
CA PRO A 385 9.91 -61.35 -17.00
C PRO A 385 9.25 -61.70 -18.34
N ARG A 386 9.83 -61.20 -19.44
CA ARG A 386 9.44 -61.54 -20.82
C ARG A 386 9.66 -63.03 -21.07
N LYS A 387 8.58 -63.76 -21.41
CA LYS A 387 8.64 -65.12 -21.95
C LYS A 387 9.41 -65.12 -23.27
N LYS A 388 10.45 -65.96 -23.36
CA LYS A 388 11.14 -66.30 -24.62
C LYS A 388 10.15 -66.94 -25.59
N ARG A 389 10.03 -66.40 -26.81
CA ARG A 389 9.44 -67.12 -27.95
C ARG A 389 10.55 -67.96 -28.60
N MET A 390 10.36 -69.27 -28.63
CA MET A 390 11.09 -70.18 -29.50
C MET A 390 10.49 -70.09 -30.91
N SER A 391 11.37 -69.90 -31.89
CA SER A 391 11.12 -70.13 -33.32
C SER A 391 11.24 -71.62 -33.65
N PRO A 392 10.45 -72.13 -34.60
CA PRO A 392 10.90 -73.10 -35.59
C PRO A 392 11.60 -72.39 -36.73
#